data_AF-A0A5N7CT76-F1
#
_entry.id   AF-A0A5N7CT76-F1
#
_cell.length_a   1.000
_cell.length_b   1.000
_cell.length_c   1.000
_cell.angle_alpha   90.00
_cell.angle_beta   90.00
_cell.angle_gamma   90.00
#
_symmetry.space_group_name_H-M   'P 1'
#
loop_
_entity.id
_entity.type
_entity.pdbx_description
1 polymer ?
#
loop_
_entity_poly.entity_id
_entity_poly.type
_entity_poly.pdbx_seq_one_letter_code
_entity_poly.pdbx_strand_id
1 'polypeptide(L)'
;MRSLPREILDNIAKFLSPFQVKAMGDSFGFVDENQSHRLWRAIFKDEVWLKKAIGYGAEPVLIGSHINDVAAQTGRKRPVYIVLHTNDFSGDTFHDGMPSLLQSLRNRHSYNEKTHEVTLPKISWRNAANEKLTIPKIILNVYDIAKGAETMELEGKKTRKLFEKATFTSKYSFYTCPKIQTLERKDIYGIGGAVSEISGLTPICVFNLRTTSKKWQIIFCEPGYRGGTPYYEGEKYKPHTILGWRR
;
A
#
# COMPACT_ATOMS: atom_id res chain seq x y z
N MET A 1 12.72 14.69 34.55
CA MET A 1 12.60 15.39 33.25
C MET A 1 11.19 15.94 33.13
N ARG A 2 11.03 17.21 32.76
CA ARG A 2 9.70 17.76 32.43
C ARG A 2 9.23 17.09 31.14
N SER A 3 8.20 16.27 31.20
CA SER A 3 7.60 15.68 30.01
C SER A 3 6.92 16.78 29.20
N LEU A 4 7.18 16.80 27.89
CA LEU A 4 6.39 17.63 26.97
C LEU A 4 4.92 17.20 27.07
N PRO A 5 3.97 18.16 27.08
CA PRO A 5 2.54 17.85 27.02
C PRO A 5 2.22 16.94 25.84
N ARG A 6 1.30 15.99 26.05
CA ARG A 6 0.91 14.99 25.05
C ARG A 6 0.47 15.63 23.73
N GLU A 7 -0.27 16.72 23.81
CA GLU A 7 -0.73 17.48 22.63
C GLU A 7 0.42 18.03 21.78
N ILE A 8 1.53 18.43 22.40
CA ILE A 8 2.72 18.90 21.69
C ILE A 8 3.41 17.72 21.00
N LEU A 9 3.55 16.59 21.70
CA LEU A 9 4.12 15.36 21.14
C LEU A 9 3.30 14.86 19.94
N ASP A 10 1.96 14.87 20.06
CA ASP A 10 1.04 14.46 19.00
C ASP A 10 1.14 15.40 17.78
N ASN A 11 1.31 16.70 18.01
CA ASN A 11 1.52 17.67 16.93
C ASN A 11 2.86 17.48 16.21
N ILE A 12 3.93 17.19 16.94
CA ILE A 12 5.24 16.87 16.34
C ILE A 12 5.15 15.57 15.54
N ALA A 13 4.51 14.53 16.09
CA ALA A 13 4.39 13.22 15.47
C ALA A 13 3.68 13.24 14.10
N LYS A 14 2.82 14.24 13.83
CA LYS A 14 2.16 14.43 12.52
C LYS A 14 3.13 14.70 11.37
N PHE A 15 4.31 15.23 11.67
CA PHE A 15 5.32 15.61 10.67
C PHE A 15 6.49 14.63 10.62
N LEU A 16 6.49 13.64 11.49
CA LEU A 16 7.55 12.64 11.58
C LEU A 16 7.19 11.40 10.77
N SER A 17 8.22 10.73 10.27
CA SER A 17 8.06 9.44 9.61
C SER A 17 7.66 8.34 10.62
N PRO A 18 7.08 7.21 10.15
CA PRO A 18 6.69 6.12 11.04
C PRO A 18 7.78 5.64 12.00
N PHE A 19 9.05 5.63 11.57
CA PHE A 19 10.16 5.14 12.39
C PHE A 19 10.69 6.21 13.35
N GLN A 20 10.64 7.49 12.98
CA GLN A 20 10.93 8.59 13.89
C GLN A 20 9.90 8.65 15.02
N VAL A 21 8.62 8.48 14.71
CA VAL A 21 7.54 8.37 15.71
C VAL A 21 7.79 7.19 16.65
N LYS A 22 8.29 6.05 16.15
CA LYS A 22 8.72 4.93 17.02
C LYS A 22 9.84 5.34 17.99
N ALA A 23 10.94 5.89 17.47
CA ALA A 23 12.11 6.23 18.27
C ALA A 23 11.78 7.27 19.35
N MET A 24 10.93 8.23 19.00
CA MET A 24 10.38 9.21 19.93
C MET A 24 9.48 8.53 20.98
N GLY A 25 8.69 7.52 20.61
CA GLY A 25 7.88 6.72 21.54
C GLY A 25 8.73 5.96 22.55
N ASP A 26 9.78 5.30 22.06
CA ASP A 26 10.74 4.56 22.88
C ASP A 26 11.52 5.48 23.83
N SER A 27 11.76 6.75 23.43
CA SER A 27 12.53 7.73 24.23
C SER A 27 11.69 8.52 25.23
N PHE A 28 10.46 8.90 24.86
CA PHE A 28 9.59 9.78 25.66
C PHE A 28 8.38 9.07 26.28
N GLY A 29 8.25 7.75 26.08
CA GLY A 29 7.18 6.94 26.65
C GLY A 29 5.80 7.21 26.04
N PHE A 30 5.73 7.79 24.84
CA PHE A 30 4.46 8.02 24.15
C PHE A 30 4.09 6.84 23.25
N VAL A 31 2.78 6.58 23.10
CA VAL A 31 2.26 5.49 22.28
C VAL A 31 1.90 6.01 20.89
N ASP A 32 2.53 5.48 19.84
CA ASP A 32 2.14 5.78 18.47
C ASP A 32 0.75 5.21 18.17
N GLU A 33 -0.28 6.06 18.15
CA GLU A 33 -1.66 5.70 17.84
C GLU A 33 -1.97 5.65 16.33
N ASN A 34 -1.04 6.07 15.47
CA ASN A 34 -1.27 6.15 14.03
C ASN A 34 -1.22 4.77 13.36
N GLN A 35 -2.37 4.32 12.85
CA GLN A 35 -2.48 3.03 12.17
C GLN A 35 -1.63 2.95 10.89
N SER A 36 -1.48 4.05 10.15
CA SER A 36 -0.63 4.09 8.94
C SER A 36 0.83 3.85 9.32
N HIS A 37 1.32 4.52 10.37
CA HIS A 37 2.70 4.33 10.82
C HIS A 37 2.98 2.89 11.26
N ARG A 38 2.04 2.28 12.00
CA ARG A 38 2.14 0.88 12.41
C ARG A 38 2.10 -0.08 11.21
N LEU A 39 1.29 0.21 10.19
CA LEU A 39 1.21 -0.58 8.95
C LEU A 39 2.56 -0.60 8.22
N TRP A 40 3.16 0.57 7.97
CA TRP A 40 4.45 0.66 7.28
C TRP A 40 5.57 -0.04 8.08
N ARG A 41 5.63 0.15 9.40
CA ARG A 41 6.59 -0.55 10.28
C ARG A 41 6.35 -2.05 10.45
N ALA A 42 5.15 -2.54 10.12
CA ALA A 42 4.89 -3.98 10.13
C ALA A 42 5.50 -4.69 8.92
N ILE A 43 5.76 -3.93 7.84
CA ILE A 43 6.30 -4.41 6.56
C ILE A 43 7.81 -4.14 6.47
N PHE A 44 8.23 -2.92 6.80
CA PHE A 44 9.60 -2.45 6.68
C PHE A 44 10.32 -2.45 8.04
N LYS A 45 11.61 -2.80 8.07
CA LYS A 45 12.44 -2.73 9.28
C LYS A 45 13.16 -1.40 9.43
N ASP A 46 13.32 -0.66 8.34
CA ASP A 46 13.94 0.65 8.26
C ASP A 46 13.32 1.47 7.10
N GLU A 47 13.82 2.69 6.89
CA GLU A 47 13.31 3.62 5.88
C GLU A 47 14.19 3.72 4.64
N VAL A 48 15.23 2.90 4.50
CA VAL A 48 16.28 3.09 3.50
C VAL A 48 15.70 3.09 2.09
N TRP A 49 14.96 2.03 1.74
CA TRP A 49 14.30 1.97 0.44
C TRP A 49 13.20 3.03 0.26
N LEU A 50 12.42 3.31 1.31
CA LEU A 50 11.34 4.30 1.24
C LEU A 50 11.86 5.71 0.95
N LYS A 51 12.96 6.11 1.61
CA LYS A 51 13.65 7.38 1.35
C LYS A 51 14.25 7.43 -0.04
N LYS A 52 14.83 6.31 -0.49
CA LYS A 52 15.38 6.19 -1.85
C LYS A 52 14.28 6.38 -2.91
N ALA A 53 13.15 5.69 -2.77
CA ALA A 53 12.01 5.82 -3.68
C ALA A 53 11.46 7.26 -3.73
N ILE A 54 11.27 7.89 -2.56
CA ILE A 54 10.86 9.31 -2.50
C ILE A 54 11.89 10.23 -3.17
N GLY A 55 13.18 9.94 -3.01
CA GLY A 55 14.27 10.68 -3.66
C GLY A 55 14.19 10.65 -5.19
N TYR A 56 13.62 9.58 -5.76
CA TYR A 56 13.32 9.47 -7.20
C TYR A 56 12.02 10.19 -7.61
N GLY A 57 11.30 10.81 -6.66
CA GLY A 57 10.01 11.42 -6.91
C GLY A 57 8.83 10.44 -6.89
N ALA A 58 9.07 9.18 -6.52
CA ALA A 58 8.03 8.17 -6.36
C ALA A 58 7.12 8.47 -5.15
N GLU A 59 5.89 7.98 -5.19
CA GLU A 59 4.94 8.03 -4.06
C GLU A 59 4.44 6.63 -3.68
N PRO A 60 5.22 5.89 -2.87
CA PRO A 60 4.86 4.54 -2.47
C PRO A 60 3.50 4.46 -1.78
N VAL A 61 2.68 3.49 -2.21
CA VAL A 61 1.33 3.24 -1.71
C VAL A 61 1.11 1.75 -1.46
N LEU A 62 0.50 1.44 -0.33
CA LEU A 62 0.01 0.09 0.00
C LEU A 62 -1.49 0.02 -0.30
N ILE A 63 -1.96 -1.04 -0.96
CA ILE A 63 -3.37 -1.24 -1.32
C ILE A 63 -3.83 -2.62 -0.86
N GLY A 64 -4.97 -2.70 -0.20
CA GLY A 64 -5.61 -3.95 0.18
C GLY A 64 -6.79 -3.77 1.15
N SER A 65 -7.65 -4.78 1.24
CA SER A 65 -8.90 -4.72 2.01
C SER A 65 -8.71 -4.76 3.53
N HIS A 66 -7.62 -5.38 4.00
CA HIS A 66 -7.35 -5.64 5.42
C HIS A 66 -6.07 -4.98 5.93
N ILE A 67 -5.62 -3.89 5.29
CA ILE A 67 -4.38 -3.21 5.72
C ILE A 67 -4.47 -2.63 7.14
N ASN A 68 -5.67 -2.30 7.64
CA ASN A 68 -5.86 -1.88 9.04
C ASN A 68 -5.62 -3.02 10.05
N ASP A 69 -5.77 -4.27 9.61
CA ASP A 69 -5.66 -5.46 10.48
C ASP A 69 -4.21 -5.92 10.67
N VAL A 70 -3.26 -5.26 9.99
CA VAL A 70 -1.83 -5.58 9.98
C VAL A 70 -1.14 -5.16 11.29
N ALA A 71 -1.69 -4.16 11.99
CA ALA A 71 -1.14 -3.72 13.25
C ALA A 71 -1.14 -4.85 14.30
N ALA A 72 -0.13 -4.82 15.18
CA ALA A 72 0.02 -5.79 16.25
C ALA A 72 -1.18 -5.76 17.19
N GLN A 73 -1.92 -6.86 17.27
CA GLN A 73 -3.14 -6.96 18.07
C GLN A 73 -3.28 -8.38 18.64
N THR A 74 -4.15 -8.54 19.63
CA THR A 74 -4.51 -9.83 20.21
C THR A 74 -5.42 -10.62 19.25
N GLY A 75 -5.54 -11.94 19.48
CA GLY A 75 -6.47 -12.81 18.75
C GLY A 75 -5.90 -13.49 17.50
N ARG A 76 -6.77 -14.24 16.80
CA ARG A 76 -6.42 -14.98 15.58
C ARG A 76 -6.39 -14.02 14.39
N LYS A 77 -5.31 -14.08 13.61
CA LYS A 77 -5.12 -13.21 12.44
C LYS A 77 -5.05 -14.03 11.16
N ARG A 78 -5.83 -13.62 10.16
CA ARG A 78 -5.78 -14.15 8.79
C ARG A 78 -4.59 -13.54 8.02
N PRO A 79 -4.02 -14.25 7.03
CA PRO A 79 -3.06 -13.63 6.12
C PRO A 79 -3.68 -12.44 5.38
N VAL A 80 -2.88 -11.40 5.16
CA VAL A 80 -3.29 -10.18 4.46
C VAL A 80 -2.56 -10.10 3.12
N TYR A 81 -3.31 -9.87 2.04
CA TYR A 81 -2.75 -9.62 0.70
C TYR A 81 -2.69 -8.11 0.47
N ILE A 82 -1.52 -7.61 0.10
CA ILE A 82 -1.25 -6.18 -0.09
C ILE A 82 -0.48 -6.01 -1.39
N VAL A 83 -0.81 -4.99 -2.16
CA VAL A 83 0.01 -4.48 -3.26
C VAL A 83 0.81 -3.29 -2.74
N LEU A 84 2.13 -3.31 -2.94
CA LEU A 84 2.97 -2.12 -2.86
C LEU A 84 3.16 -1.61 -4.28
N HIS A 85 2.78 -0.36 -4.53
CA HIS A 85 2.99 0.32 -5.79
C HIS A 85 3.83 1.58 -5.56
N THR A 86 4.80 1.89 -6.41
CA THR A 86 5.74 3.02 -6.21
C THR A 86 5.21 4.32 -6.77
N ASN A 87 4.35 4.28 -7.79
CA ASN A 87 3.96 5.47 -8.54
C ASN A 87 5.18 6.25 -9.07
N ASP A 88 6.17 5.51 -9.52
CA ASP A 88 7.43 6.03 -10.06
C ASP A 88 7.36 6.14 -11.58
N PHE A 89 7.36 7.38 -12.08
CA PHE A 89 7.36 7.64 -13.52
C PHE A 89 8.76 7.68 -14.15
N SER A 90 9.84 7.76 -13.37
CA SER A 90 11.20 7.72 -13.92
C SER A 90 11.66 6.29 -14.20
N GLY A 91 11.11 5.31 -13.47
CA GLY A 91 11.49 3.90 -13.54
C GLY A 91 12.71 3.55 -12.69
N ASP A 92 13.24 4.49 -11.89
CA ASP A 92 14.43 4.29 -11.06
C ASP A 92 14.20 3.25 -9.95
N THR A 93 12.98 3.16 -9.43
CA THR A 93 12.57 2.12 -8.48
C THR A 93 12.61 0.73 -9.10
N PHE A 94 12.50 0.59 -10.42
CA PHE A 94 12.69 -0.70 -11.07
C PHE A 94 14.18 -1.06 -11.20
N HIS A 95 14.99 -0.12 -11.69
CA HIS A 95 16.41 -0.37 -11.96
C HIS A 95 17.21 -0.77 -10.72
N ASP A 96 16.96 -0.10 -9.59
CA ASP A 96 17.74 -0.34 -8.36
C ASP A 96 16.90 -0.79 -7.16
N GLY A 97 15.57 -0.89 -7.31
CA GLY A 97 14.69 -0.98 -6.15
C GLY A 97 14.59 -2.37 -5.57
N MET A 98 14.60 -3.45 -6.35
CA MET A 98 14.32 -4.79 -5.82
C MET A 98 15.30 -5.27 -4.74
N PRO A 99 16.64 -5.25 -4.95
CA PRO A 99 17.58 -5.65 -3.89
C PRO A 99 17.47 -4.76 -2.64
N SER A 100 17.35 -3.45 -2.83
CA SER A 100 17.24 -2.48 -1.73
C SER A 100 15.91 -2.62 -0.97
N LEU A 101 14.82 -2.92 -1.68
CA LEU A 101 13.51 -3.20 -1.11
C LEU A 101 13.58 -4.42 -0.22
N LEU A 102 14.05 -5.56 -0.76
CA LEU A 102 14.17 -6.81 0.01
C LEU A 102 15.03 -6.60 1.27
N GLN A 103 16.13 -5.86 1.17
CA GLN A 103 16.94 -5.52 2.33
C GLN A 103 16.17 -4.70 3.38
N SER A 104 15.32 -3.77 2.97
CA SER A 104 14.55 -2.89 3.87
C SER A 104 13.30 -3.56 4.47
N LEU A 105 12.85 -4.68 3.90
CA LEU A 105 11.73 -5.45 4.44
C LEU A 105 12.09 -6.14 5.74
N ARG A 106 11.08 -6.42 6.56
CA ARG A 106 11.22 -7.21 7.78
C ARG A 106 11.91 -8.54 7.51
N ASN A 107 12.74 -8.95 8.48
CA ASN A 107 13.53 -10.19 8.41
C ASN A 107 12.66 -11.45 8.20
N ARG A 108 13.31 -12.52 7.71
CA ARG A 108 12.72 -13.85 7.43
C ARG A 108 11.66 -13.83 6.33
N HIS A 109 11.69 -12.83 5.45
CA HIS A 109 10.84 -12.81 4.27
C HIS A 109 11.36 -13.79 3.21
N SER A 110 10.47 -14.21 2.31
CA SER A 110 10.84 -14.94 1.10
C SER A 110 10.22 -14.27 -0.11
N TYR A 111 10.98 -14.18 -1.19
CA TYR A 111 10.54 -13.60 -2.46
C TYR A 111 10.26 -14.71 -3.47
N ASN A 112 9.12 -14.63 -4.15
CA ASN A 112 8.77 -15.50 -5.26
C ASN A 112 8.85 -14.71 -6.57
N GLU A 113 9.89 -14.98 -7.35
CA GLU A 113 10.13 -14.30 -8.64
C GLU A 113 9.04 -14.54 -9.67
N LYS A 114 8.35 -15.69 -9.63
CA LYS A 114 7.31 -16.01 -10.62
C LYS A 114 6.04 -15.19 -10.41
N THR A 115 5.72 -14.88 -9.16
CA THR A 115 4.50 -14.16 -8.81
C THR A 115 4.75 -12.71 -8.37
N HIS A 116 6.02 -12.32 -8.28
CA HIS A 116 6.48 -11.04 -7.74
C HIS A 116 5.90 -10.74 -6.35
N GLU A 117 5.80 -11.78 -5.52
CA GLU A 117 5.23 -11.69 -4.17
C GLU A 117 6.30 -11.95 -3.12
N VAL A 118 6.39 -11.06 -2.15
CA VAL A 118 7.16 -11.24 -0.93
C VAL A 118 6.25 -11.75 0.19
N THR A 119 6.59 -12.87 0.79
CA THR A 119 5.92 -13.39 1.98
C THR A 119 6.64 -12.91 3.23
N LEU A 120 5.96 -12.10 4.04
CA LEU A 120 6.39 -11.74 5.39
C LEU A 120 5.72 -12.70 6.40
N PRO A 121 6.49 -13.50 7.15
CA PRO A 121 5.91 -14.52 8.03
C PRO A 121 5.18 -13.89 9.21
N LYS A 122 4.20 -14.59 9.78
CA LYS A 122 3.51 -14.17 11.02
C LYS A 122 4.53 -13.99 12.15
N ILE A 123 4.38 -12.93 12.95
CA ILE A 123 5.20 -12.69 14.15
C ILE A 123 4.28 -12.53 15.35
N SER A 124 4.67 -13.15 16.47
CA SER A 124 3.97 -12.99 17.75
C SER A 124 4.97 -12.78 18.89
N TRP A 125 4.59 -11.95 19.86
CA TRP A 125 5.34 -11.72 21.09
C TRP A 125 4.36 -11.44 22.23
N ARG A 126 4.85 -11.30 23.47
CA ARG A 126 4.03 -10.90 24.62
C ARG A 126 4.34 -9.46 25.04
N ASN A 127 3.32 -8.70 25.39
CA ASN A 127 3.49 -7.37 25.98
C ASN A 127 3.72 -7.45 27.51
N ALA A 128 3.87 -6.30 28.17
CA ALA A 128 4.05 -6.22 29.63
C ALA A 128 2.85 -6.80 30.42
N ALA A 129 1.64 -6.77 29.85
CA ALA A 129 0.44 -7.38 30.42
C ALA A 129 0.34 -8.90 30.12
N ASN A 130 1.41 -9.52 29.63
CA ASN A 130 1.48 -10.93 29.23
C ASN A 130 0.49 -11.32 28.12
N GLU A 131 -0.03 -10.35 27.35
CA GLU A 131 -0.95 -10.59 26.24
C GLU A 131 -0.17 -10.93 24.96
N LYS A 132 -0.65 -11.92 24.21
CA LYS A 132 -0.04 -12.31 22.93
C LYS A 132 -0.43 -11.34 21.83
N LEU A 133 0.49 -10.47 21.46
CA LEU A 133 0.39 -9.60 20.28
C LEU A 133 0.85 -10.35 19.04
N THR A 134 0.17 -10.10 17.91
CA THR A 134 0.45 -10.77 16.64
C THR A 134 0.34 -9.80 15.48
N ILE A 135 1.36 -9.80 14.62
CA ILE A 135 1.28 -9.28 13.24
C ILE A 135 0.96 -10.46 12.32
N PRO A 136 -0.06 -10.37 11.44
CA PRO A 136 -0.40 -11.43 10.50
C PRO A 136 0.76 -11.77 9.56
N LYS A 137 0.62 -12.92 8.87
CA LYS A 137 1.35 -13.17 7.63
C LYS A 137 0.91 -12.12 6.61
N ILE A 138 1.86 -11.48 5.94
CA ILE A 138 1.58 -10.52 4.87
C ILE A 138 2.13 -11.10 3.57
N ILE A 139 1.33 -11.04 2.50
CA ILE A 139 1.76 -11.33 1.14
C ILE A 139 1.77 -9.99 0.43
N LEU A 140 2.97 -9.50 0.11
CA LEU A 140 3.20 -8.20 -0.50
C LEU A 140 3.54 -8.40 -1.98
N ASN A 141 2.65 -7.98 -2.87
CA ASN A 141 2.94 -7.95 -4.30
C ASN A 141 3.76 -6.69 -4.63
N VAL A 142 4.86 -6.87 -5.37
CA VAL A 142 5.84 -5.83 -5.72
C VAL A 142 6.13 -5.83 -7.23
N TYR A 143 5.12 -6.21 -8.04
CA TYR A 143 5.27 -6.42 -9.48
C TYR A 143 5.83 -5.19 -10.21
N ASP A 144 5.32 -4.00 -9.92
CA ASP A 144 5.75 -2.75 -10.56
C ASP A 144 7.23 -2.45 -10.30
N ILE A 145 7.70 -2.68 -9.08
CA ILE A 145 9.12 -2.54 -8.71
C ILE A 145 9.97 -3.63 -9.39
N ALA A 146 9.42 -4.82 -9.59
CA ALA A 146 10.13 -5.92 -10.23
C ALA A 146 10.17 -5.83 -11.76
N LYS A 147 9.26 -5.06 -12.39
CA LYS A 147 9.08 -5.02 -13.85
C LYS A 147 9.16 -3.63 -14.47
N GLY A 148 9.11 -2.55 -13.68
CA GLY A 148 9.07 -1.17 -14.17
C GLY A 148 7.82 -0.88 -14.99
N ALA A 149 6.69 -1.51 -14.64
CA ALA A 149 5.48 -1.46 -15.44
C ALA A 149 4.51 -0.41 -14.91
N GLU A 150 4.04 0.47 -15.80
CA GLU A 150 2.95 1.43 -15.51
C GLU A 150 1.61 0.73 -15.24
N THR A 151 1.43 -0.47 -15.80
CA THR A 151 0.27 -1.34 -15.57
C THR A 151 0.70 -2.54 -14.74
N MET A 152 0.00 -2.77 -13.63
CA MET A 152 0.24 -3.91 -12.77
C MET A 152 -0.47 -5.14 -13.32
N GLU A 153 0.29 -6.08 -13.89
CA GLU A 153 -0.27 -7.37 -14.27
C GLU A 153 -0.55 -8.21 -13.02
N LEU A 154 -1.81 -8.52 -12.80
CA LEU A 154 -2.27 -9.23 -11.62
C LEU A 154 -3.43 -10.14 -11.99
N GLU A 155 -3.30 -11.44 -11.67
CA GLU A 155 -4.38 -12.40 -11.86
C GLU A 155 -5.68 -11.88 -11.21
N GLY A 156 -6.81 -12.02 -11.90
CA GLY A 156 -8.08 -11.50 -11.40
C GLY A 156 -8.44 -12.01 -10.01
N LYS A 157 -8.10 -13.27 -9.68
CA LYS A 157 -8.29 -13.81 -8.32
C LYS A 157 -7.52 -13.01 -7.25
N LYS A 158 -6.34 -12.47 -7.58
CA LYS A 158 -5.52 -11.65 -6.70
C LYS A 158 -6.01 -10.20 -6.67
N THR A 159 -6.40 -9.61 -7.80
CA THR A 159 -7.05 -8.29 -7.84
C THR A 159 -8.28 -8.25 -6.94
N ARG A 160 -9.12 -9.30 -6.98
CA ARG A 160 -10.29 -9.42 -6.10
C ARG A 160 -9.95 -9.55 -4.61
N LYS A 161 -8.74 -10.03 -4.24
CA LYS A 161 -8.29 -10.08 -2.83
C LYS A 161 -7.99 -8.69 -2.26
N LEU A 162 -7.83 -7.69 -3.11
CA LEU A 162 -7.67 -6.30 -2.67
C LEU A 162 -8.97 -5.73 -2.10
N PHE A 163 -10.11 -6.42 -2.26
CA PHE A 163 -11.42 -5.96 -1.82
C PHE A 163 -12.01 -6.88 -0.75
N GLU A 164 -12.71 -6.28 0.21
CA GLU A 164 -13.65 -7.00 1.07
C GLU A 164 -14.88 -7.33 0.24
N LYS A 165 -15.29 -8.62 0.26
CA LYS A 165 -16.25 -9.11 -0.73
C LYS A 165 -17.66 -8.58 -0.48
N ALA A 166 -18.06 -8.54 0.79
CA ALA A 166 -19.41 -8.17 1.19
C ALA A 166 -19.69 -6.69 0.93
N THR A 167 -18.70 -5.82 1.13
CA THR A 167 -18.85 -4.36 1.04
C THR A 167 -18.33 -3.76 -0.26
N PHE A 168 -17.57 -4.54 -1.06
CA PHE A 168 -16.85 -4.03 -2.22
C PHE A 168 -15.98 -2.81 -1.90
N THR A 169 -15.21 -2.90 -0.82
CA THR A 169 -14.33 -1.83 -0.37
C THR A 169 -12.88 -2.30 -0.33
N SER A 170 -11.97 -1.44 -0.79
CA SER A 170 -10.53 -1.57 -0.58
C SER A 170 -10.02 -0.40 0.25
N LYS A 171 -8.79 -0.48 0.74
CA LYS A 171 -8.13 0.60 1.46
C LYS A 171 -6.74 0.80 0.91
N TYR A 172 -6.21 1.99 1.08
CA TYR A 172 -4.86 2.32 0.68
C TYR A 172 -4.18 3.27 1.67
N SER A 173 -2.86 3.22 1.72
CA SER A 173 -2.03 4.10 2.55
C SER A 173 -0.82 4.54 1.76
N PHE A 174 -0.65 5.85 1.58
CA PHE A 174 0.58 6.43 1.04
C PHE A 174 1.60 6.59 2.15
N TYR A 175 2.88 6.37 1.87
CA TYR A 175 3.93 6.52 2.89
C TYR A 175 4.05 7.96 3.40
N THR A 176 3.88 8.93 2.49
CA THR A 176 3.93 10.37 2.78
C THR A 176 2.63 10.91 3.38
N CYS A 177 1.57 10.10 3.49
CA CYS A 177 0.29 10.49 4.08
C CYS A 177 0.05 9.70 5.38
N PRO A 178 -0.05 10.37 6.54
CA PRO A 178 -0.21 9.70 7.83
C PRO A 178 -1.64 9.20 8.07
N LYS A 179 -2.34 8.73 7.03
CA LYS A 179 -3.73 8.24 7.08
C LYS A 179 -3.92 7.05 6.15
N ILE A 180 -4.68 6.07 6.63
CA ILE A 180 -5.23 5.01 5.79
C ILE A 180 -6.57 5.52 5.23
N GLN A 181 -6.72 5.45 3.92
CA GLN A 181 -7.89 5.93 3.18
C GLN A 181 -8.69 4.74 2.63
N THR A 182 -9.97 4.97 2.40
CA THR A 182 -10.86 3.98 1.76
C THR A 182 -10.90 4.27 0.26
N LEU A 183 -10.74 3.23 -0.56
CA LEU A 183 -11.00 3.30 -1.99
C LEU A 183 -12.50 3.13 -2.20
N GLU A 184 -13.17 4.21 -2.59
CA GLU A 184 -14.60 4.21 -2.83
C GLU A 184 -14.94 3.67 -4.23
N ARG A 185 -16.13 3.09 -4.37
CA ARG A 185 -16.63 2.52 -5.64
C ARG A 185 -16.55 3.52 -6.81
N LYS A 186 -16.84 4.80 -6.54
CA LYS A 186 -16.83 5.88 -7.55
C LYS A 186 -15.44 6.15 -8.14
N ASP A 187 -14.38 5.71 -7.48
CA ASP A 187 -13.01 5.91 -7.89
C ASP A 187 -12.45 4.68 -8.64
N ILE A 188 -13.30 3.69 -8.95
CA ILE A 188 -12.93 2.43 -9.60
C ILE A 188 -13.64 2.32 -10.95
N TYR A 189 -12.86 2.14 -12.02
CA TYR A 189 -13.38 1.99 -13.37
C TYR A 189 -12.79 0.74 -14.04
N GLY A 190 -13.55 0.11 -14.91
CA GLY A 190 -13.18 -1.09 -15.65
C GLY A 190 -13.73 -1.01 -17.07
N ILE A 191 -14.07 -2.16 -17.64
CA ILE A 191 -14.71 -2.20 -18.95
C ILE A 191 -16.10 -1.56 -18.86
N GLY A 192 -16.39 -0.61 -19.75
CA GLY A 192 -17.70 0.06 -19.84
C GLY A 192 -17.97 1.12 -18.77
N GLY A 193 -17.00 1.41 -17.89
CA GLY A 193 -17.09 2.52 -16.94
C GLY A 193 -16.93 2.12 -15.48
N ALA A 194 -17.68 2.79 -14.61
CA ALA A 194 -17.60 2.60 -13.17
C ALA A 194 -17.93 1.14 -12.77
N VAL A 195 -17.14 0.57 -11.88
CA VAL A 195 -17.31 -0.81 -11.44
C VAL A 195 -18.20 -0.87 -10.21
N SER A 196 -19.32 -1.59 -10.28
CA SER A 196 -20.20 -1.80 -9.13
C SER A 196 -19.93 -3.10 -8.37
N GLU A 197 -19.20 -4.05 -8.96
CA GLU A 197 -19.06 -5.39 -8.41
C GLU A 197 -17.69 -6.01 -8.70
N ILE A 198 -17.32 -7.01 -7.91
CA ILE A 198 -16.02 -7.68 -7.94
C ILE A 198 -15.72 -8.33 -9.30
N SER A 199 -16.75 -8.76 -10.04
CA SER A 199 -16.66 -9.26 -11.42
C SER A 199 -16.13 -8.21 -12.39
N GLY A 200 -16.52 -6.95 -12.22
CA GLY A 200 -16.12 -5.85 -13.11
C GLY A 200 -14.68 -5.38 -12.93
N LEU A 201 -13.93 -5.93 -11.96
CA LEU A 201 -12.50 -5.68 -11.80
C LEU A 201 -11.63 -6.41 -12.85
N THR A 202 -12.23 -7.32 -13.60
CA THR A 202 -11.56 -8.16 -14.60
C THR A 202 -12.16 -7.96 -15.97
N PRO A 203 -11.38 -8.04 -17.06
CA PRO A 203 -9.95 -8.33 -17.11
C PRO A 203 -9.05 -7.12 -16.81
N ILE A 204 -9.60 -5.90 -16.76
CA ILE A 204 -8.85 -4.68 -16.51
C ILE A 204 -9.65 -3.71 -15.65
N CYS A 205 -8.98 -3.00 -14.74
CA CYS A 205 -9.55 -1.90 -13.98
C CYS A 205 -8.50 -0.85 -13.60
N VAL A 206 -8.93 0.36 -13.29
CA VAL A 206 -8.12 1.45 -12.72
C VAL A 206 -8.65 1.82 -11.35
N PHE A 207 -7.73 2.06 -10.42
CA PHE A 207 -8.02 2.70 -9.13
C PHE A 207 -7.51 4.14 -9.17
N ASN A 208 -8.42 5.07 -8.92
CA ASN A 208 -8.09 6.48 -8.74
C ASN A 208 -7.80 6.73 -7.26
N LEU A 209 -6.53 6.88 -6.91
CA LEU A 209 -6.10 7.17 -5.55
C LEU A 209 -5.79 8.65 -5.39
N ARG A 210 -5.88 9.16 -4.15
CA ARG A 210 -5.62 10.58 -3.87
C ARG A 210 -4.71 10.74 -2.66
N THR A 211 -3.77 11.67 -2.77
CA THR A 211 -3.14 12.33 -1.62
C THR A 211 -3.82 13.69 -1.42
N THR A 212 -3.36 14.47 -0.44
CA THR A 212 -3.89 15.83 -0.22
C THR A 212 -3.67 16.74 -1.43
N SER A 213 -2.64 16.49 -2.24
CA SER A 213 -2.22 17.37 -3.33
C SER A 213 -2.21 16.72 -4.72
N LYS A 214 -2.24 15.39 -4.82
CA LYS A 214 -2.11 14.67 -6.08
C LYS A 214 -3.15 13.59 -6.26
N LYS A 215 -3.43 13.27 -7.52
CA LYS A 215 -4.24 12.14 -7.95
C LYS A 215 -3.34 11.13 -8.65
N TRP A 216 -3.50 9.86 -8.31
CA TRP A 216 -2.78 8.74 -8.87
C TRP A 216 -3.74 7.76 -9.53
N GLN A 217 -3.31 7.14 -10.62
CA GLN A 217 -4.09 6.14 -11.34
C GLN A 217 -3.26 4.87 -11.42
N ILE A 218 -3.80 3.78 -10.89
CA ILE A 218 -3.12 2.48 -10.89
C ILE A 218 -3.98 1.51 -11.67
N ILE A 219 -3.43 1.01 -12.77
CA ILE A 219 -4.12 0.09 -13.68
C ILE A 219 -3.74 -1.33 -13.28
N PHE A 220 -4.75 -2.16 -13.05
CA PHE A 220 -4.62 -3.59 -12.83
C PHE A 220 -5.16 -4.32 -14.05
N CYS A 221 -4.38 -5.26 -14.57
CA CYS A 221 -4.72 -5.99 -15.79
C CYS A 221 -4.46 -7.50 -15.60
N GLU A 222 -5.34 -8.36 -16.11
CA GLU A 222 -5.07 -9.79 -16.13
C GLU A 222 -3.91 -10.12 -17.09
N PRO A 223 -2.98 -11.01 -16.70
CA PRO A 223 -1.89 -11.41 -17.56
C PRO A 223 -2.37 -11.89 -18.93
N GLY A 224 -1.81 -11.34 -20.01
CA GLY A 224 -2.15 -11.69 -21.39
C GLY A 224 -3.37 -10.98 -21.96
N TYR A 225 -4.08 -10.13 -21.21
CA TYR A 225 -5.09 -9.25 -21.79
C TYR A 225 -4.44 -8.15 -22.64
N ARG A 226 -4.84 -8.06 -23.91
CA ARG A 226 -4.27 -7.12 -24.90
C ARG A 226 -5.26 -6.07 -25.39
N GLY A 227 -6.41 -5.94 -24.73
CA GLY A 227 -7.59 -5.27 -25.28
C GLY A 227 -7.93 -3.92 -24.66
N GLY A 228 -8.85 -3.23 -25.34
CA GLY A 228 -9.59 -2.08 -24.84
C GLY A 228 -8.90 -0.73 -25.09
N THR A 229 -9.65 0.21 -25.64
CA THR A 229 -9.21 1.61 -25.72
C THR A 229 -9.68 2.35 -24.47
N PRO A 230 -8.77 2.84 -23.62
CA PRO A 230 -9.17 3.68 -22.49
C PRO A 230 -9.85 4.93 -23.01
N TYR A 231 -10.91 5.36 -22.33
CA TYR A 231 -11.50 6.68 -22.55
C TYR A 231 -11.35 7.52 -21.29
N TYR A 232 -11.20 8.82 -21.50
CA TYR A 232 -10.76 9.72 -20.46
C TYR A 232 -11.70 10.91 -20.30
N GLU A 233 -11.70 11.48 -19.11
CA GLU A 233 -12.19 12.84 -18.85
C GLU A 233 -11.01 13.81 -18.78
N GLY A 234 -11.17 14.97 -19.39
CA GLY A 234 -10.22 16.08 -19.30
C GLY A 234 -10.12 16.92 -20.56
N GLU A 235 -9.69 18.16 -20.39
CA GLU A 235 -9.31 19.05 -21.48
C GLU A 235 -7.92 18.67 -22.02
N LYS A 236 -7.64 19.09 -23.26
CA LYS A 236 -6.30 19.00 -23.85
C LYS A 236 -5.29 19.66 -22.90
N TYR A 237 -4.15 19.02 -22.66
CA TYR A 237 -3.05 19.48 -21.78
C TYR A 237 -3.26 19.37 -20.25
N LYS A 238 -4.31 18.68 -19.77
CA LYS A 238 -4.48 18.32 -18.35
C LYS A 238 -4.28 16.81 -18.13
N PRO A 239 -3.83 16.36 -16.94
CA PRO A 239 -3.74 14.93 -16.63
C PRO A 239 -5.09 14.24 -16.83
N HIS A 240 -5.13 13.29 -17.77
CA HIS A 240 -6.35 12.60 -18.16
C HIS A 240 -6.76 11.58 -17.11
N THR A 241 -8.03 11.63 -16.68
CA THR A 241 -8.59 10.59 -15.80
C THR A 241 -9.19 9.49 -16.65
N ILE A 242 -8.71 8.26 -16.53
CA ILE A 242 -9.33 7.07 -17.13
C ILE A 242 -10.69 6.86 -16.47
N LEU A 243 -11.73 6.90 -17.29
CA LEU A 243 -13.11 6.62 -16.91
C LEU A 243 -13.56 5.22 -17.31
N GLY A 244 -12.69 4.42 -17.93
CA GLY A 244 -12.96 3.04 -18.29
C GLY A 244 -12.35 2.67 -19.64
N TRP A 245 -12.68 1.47 -20.11
CA TRP A 245 -12.26 0.95 -21.41
C TRP A 245 -13.47 0.61 -22.28
N ARG A 246 -13.37 0.93 -23.58
CA ARG A 246 -14.29 0.41 -24.59
C ARG A 246 -13.92 -1.05 -24.90
N ARG A 247 -14.92 -1.89 -25.14
CA ARG A 247 -14.69 -3.23 -25.68
C ARG A 247 -14.26 -3.15 -27.14
#